data_AF-A0A383E822-F1
#
_entry.id   AF-A0A383E822-F1
#
_cell.length_a   1.000
_cell.length_b   1.000
_cell.length_c   1.000
_cell.angle_alpha   90.00
_cell.angle_beta   90.00
_cell.angle_gamma   90.00
#
_symmetry.space_group_name_H-M   'P 1'
#
loop_
_entity.id
_entity.type
_entity.pdbx_description
1 polymer ?
#
loop_
_entity_poly.entity_id
_entity_poly.type
_entity_poly.pdbx_seq_one_letter_code
_entity_poly.pdbx_strand_id
1 'polypeptide(L)'
;MLPIENSIAGTVVDSYEELIVSRIPILSEYMYKITHSLIGLKGTKILDISEVHSHPQALQQCKTFLNEMGYKAVPVVDTGGSVYNLKK
;
A
#
# COMPACT_ATOMS: atom_id res chain seq x y z
N MET A 1 -0.99 -16.02 -5.69
CA MET A 1 0.26 -15.34 -5.28
C MET A 1 0.08 -14.91 -3.85
N LEU A 2 1.00 -15.25 -2.95
CA LEU A 2 0.90 -15.00 -1.52
C LEU A 2 2.17 -14.24 -1.08
N PRO A 3 2.07 -13.12 -0.35
CA PRO A 3 3.25 -12.42 0.13
C PRO A 3 3.84 -13.18 1.33
N ILE A 4 5.13 -13.51 1.27
CA ILE A 4 5.83 -14.24 2.35
C ILE A 4 6.76 -13.31 3.15
N GLU A 5 7.34 -12.29 2.50
CA GLU A 5 8.30 -11.38 3.14
C GLU A 5 8.16 -9.97 2.56
N ASN A 6 8.46 -8.97 3.39
CA ASN A 6 8.56 -7.57 3.03
C ASN A 6 9.90 -7.01 3.55
N SER A 7 10.61 -6.25 2.72
CA SER A 7 11.91 -5.69 3.11
C SER A 7 11.86 -4.67 4.27
N ILE A 8 10.68 -4.14 4.60
CA ILE A 8 10.47 -3.17 5.69
C ILE A 8 9.83 -3.84 6.91
N ALA A 9 8.81 -4.68 6.70
CA ALA A 9 8.06 -5.31 7.80
C ALA A 9 8.55 -6.72 8.17
N GLY A 10 9.47 -7.30 7.38
CA GLY A 10 9.96 -8.66 7.56
C GLY A 10 8.98 -9.72 7.06
N THR A 11 9.05 -10.91 7.65
CA THR A 11 8.19 -12.05 7.31
C THR A 11 6.71 -11.73 7.55
N VAL A 12 5.86 -12.13 6.61
CA VAL A 12 4.40 -12.11 6.77
C VAL A 12 3.99 -13.42 7.45
N VAL A 13 3.96 -13.41 8.78
CA VAL A 13 3.78 -14.62 9.61
C VAL A 13 2.50 -15.37 9.24
N ASP A 14 1.36 -14.69 9.13
CA ASP A 14 0.08 -15.32 8.81
C ASP A 14 0.13 -16.10 7.48
N SER A 15 0.73 -15.50 6.43
CA SER A 15 0.94 -16.19 5.16
C SER A 15 1.82 -17.43 5.29
N TYR A 16 2.85 -17.36 6.13
CA TYR A 16 3.80 -18.44 6.35
C TYR A 16 3.14 -19.62 7.08
N GLU A 17 2.32 -19.33 8.10
CA GLU A 17 1.55 -20.34 8.84
C GLU A 17 0.55 -21.06 7.92
N GLU A 18 -0.22 -20.32 7.12
CA GLU A 18 -1.18 -20.89 6.17
C GLU A 18 -0.50 -21.76 5.09
N LEU A 19 0.69 -21.35 4.64
CA LEU A 19 1.49 -22.13 3.70
C LEU A 19 1.93 -23.47 4.30
N ILE A 20 2.35 -23.49 5.57
CA ILE A 20 2.73 -24.72 6.28
C ILE A 20 1.54 -25.67 6.42
N VAL A 21 0.38 -25.15 6.83
CA VAL A 21 -0.83 -25.96 7.08
C VAL A 21 -1.40 -26.54 5.79
N SER A 22 -1.43 -25.74 4.71
CA SER A 22 -2.06 -26.12 3.45
C SER A 22 -1.30 -27.21 2.67
N ARG A 23 -0.01 -27.42 2.93
CA ARG A 23 0.88 -28.38 2.23
C ARG A 23 0.87 -28.23 0.70
N ILE A 24 0.57 -27.04 0.19
CA ILE A 24 0.56 -26.74 -1.24
C ILE A 24 2.01 -26.61 -1.73
N PRO A 25 2.38 -27.21 -2.88
CA PRO A 25 3.71 -27.03 -3.44
C PRO A 25 3.93 -25.60 -3.96
N ILE A 26 5.10 -25.03 -3.67
CA ILE A 26 5.54 -23.75 -4.22
C ILE A 26 6.17 -23.99 -5.59
N LEU A 27 5.59 -23.41 -6.64
CA LEU A 27 6.09 -23.57 -8.01
C LEU A 27 7.12 -22.52 -8.40
N SER A 28 7.02 -21.32 -7.80
CA SER A 28 7.85 -20.17 -8.15
C SER A 28 7.79 -19.11 -7.06
N GLU A 29 8.83 -18.28 -6.98
CA GLU A 29 8.86 -17.05 -6.20
C GLU A 29 9.01 -15.82 -7.10
N TYR A 30 8.59 -14.66 -6.60
CA TYR A 30 8.72 -13.40 -7.34
C TYR A 30 8.97 -12.23 -6.38
N MET A 31 10.04 -11.50 -6.63
CA MET A 31 10.41 -10.30 -5.88
C MET A 31 9.84 -9.07 -6.56
N TYR A 32 8.88 -8.41 -5.92
CA TYR A 32 8.24 -7.22 -6.45
C TYR A 32 8.71 -5.96 -5.72
N LYS A 33 9.24 -4.99 -6.47
CA LYS A 33 9.62 -3.69 -5.92
C LYS A 33 8.37 -2.85 -5.68
N ILE A 34 8.09 -2.55 -4.42
CA ILE A 34 6.98 -1.67 -4.03
C ILE A 34 7.29 -0.23 -4.42
N THR A 35 6.35 0.40 -5.14
CA THR A 35 6.37 1.83 -5.48
C THR A 35 4.98 2.40 -5.18
N HIS A 36 4.93 3.53 -4.49
CA HIS A 36 3.67 4.24 -4.21
C HIS A 36 3.40 5.29 -5.28
N SER A 37 2.13 5.56 -5.55
CA SER A 37 1.69 6.58 -6.51
C SER A 37 0.59 7.43 -5.89
N LEU A 38 0.66 8.75 -6.10
CA LEU A 38 -0.43 9.65 -5.76
C LEU A 38 -1.49 9.59 -6.88
N ILE A 39 -2.71 9.19 -6.53
CA ILE A 39 -3.80 8.96 -7.49
C ILE A 39 -4.99 9.85 -7.12
N GLY A 40 -5.55 10.53 -8.11
CA GLY A 40 -6.73 11.38 -7.98
C GLY A 40 -7.65 11.23 -9.18
N LEU A 41 -8.78 11.93 -9.16
CA LEU A 41 -9.72 11.95 -10.28
C LEU A 41 -9.09 12.65 -11.50
N LYS A 42 -9.60 12.31 -12.69
CA LYS A 42 -9.17 12.97 -13.92
C LYS A 42 -9.43 14.48 -13.83
N GLY A 43 -8.38 15.27 -14.02
CA GLY A 43 -8.46 16.73 -13.97
C GLY A 43 -8.16 17.34 -12.60
N THR A 44 -7.98 16.53 -11.55
CA THR A 44 -7.50 17.00 -10.25
C THR A 44 -6.12 17.63 -10.41
N LYS A 45 -5.93 18.85 -9.90
CA LYS A 45 -4.63 19.49 -9.83
C LYS A 45 -3.99 19.21 -8.48
N ILE A 46 -2.67 19.09 -8.48
CA ILE A 46 -1.85 18.87 -7.28
C ILE A 46 -2.11 19.90 -6.18
N LEU A 47 -2.38 21.16 -6.59
CA LEU A 47 -2.66 22.27 -5.68
C LEU A 47 -4.01 22.17 -4.97
N ASP A 48 -4.94 21.38 -5.51
CA ASP A 48 -6.29 21.23 -4.95
C ASP A 48 -6.35 20.09 -3.92
N ILE A 49 -5.24 19.36 -3.72
CA ILE A 49 -5.17 18.21 -2.81
C ILE A 49 -4.93 18.71 -1.38
N SER A 50 -5.84 18.37 -0.47
CA SER A 50 -5.72 18.66 0.96
C SER A 50 -5.45 17.41 1.80
N GLU A 51 -5.99 16.26 1.39
CA GLU A 51 -5.91 15.00 2.12
C GLU A 51 -5.44 13.86 1.22
N VAL A 52 -4.64 12.95 1.78
CA VAL A 52 -4.19 11.72 1.13
C VAL A 52 -4.60 10.53 2.00
N HIS A 53 -5.38 9.63 1.41
CA HIS A 53 -5.97 8.47 2.07
C HIS A 53 -5.23 7.20 1.65
N SER A 54 -4.73 6.41 2.61
CA SER A 54 -4.09 5.12 2.33
C SER A 54 -3.94 4.27 3.60
N HIS A 55 -3.43 3.04 3.48
CA HIS A 55 -3.06 2.23 4.64
C HIS A 55 -1.97 2.92 5.48
N PRO A 56 -2.00 2.85 6.83
CA PRO A 56 -1.00 3.49 7.69
C PRO A 56 0.44 3.22 7.30
N GLN A 57 0.76 1.98 6.90
CA GLN A 57 2.12 1.61 6.47
C GLN A 57 2.54 2.33 5.19
N ALA A 58 1.63 2.52 4.22
CA ALA A 58 1.92 3.25 2.99
C ALA A 58 2.11 4.75 3.27
N LEU A 59 1.26 5.33 4.13
CA LEU A 59 1.39 6.72 4.56
C LEU A 59 2.73 6.97 5.27
N GLN A 60 3.16 6.04 6.13
CA GLN A 60 4.45 6.12 6.82
C GLN A 60 5.62 6.08 5.84
N GLN A 61 5.56 5.19 4.83
CA GLN A 61 6.59 5.10 3.78
C GLN A 61 6.64 6.35 2.88
N CYS A 62 5.52 7.06 2.74
CA CYS A 62 5.43 8.30 1.96
C CYS A 62 5.57 9.59 2.79
N LYS A 63 5.89 9.50 4.08
CA LYS A 63 5.84 10.62 5.03
C LYS A 63 6.61 11.87 4.56
N THR A 64 7.82 11.69 4.02
CA THR A 64 8.64 12.81 3.54
C THR A 64 7.92 13.60 2.44
N PHE A 65 7.43 12.90 1.41
CA PHE A 65 6.69 13.52 0.30
C PHE A 65 5.41 14.22 0.79
N LEU A 66 4.65 13.58 1.69
CA LEU A 66 3.41 14.18 2.21
C LEU A 66 3.68 15.46 3.01
N ASN A 67 4.77 15.48 3.80
CA ASN A 67 5.18 16.65 4.55
C ASN A 67 5.65 17.80 3.65
N GLU A 68 6.47 17.50 2.63
CA GLU A 68 6.96 18.49 1.66
C GLU A 68 5.81 19.15 0.89
N MET A 69 4.77 18.39 0.57
CA MET A 69 3.58 18.89 -0.11
C MET A 69 2.55 19.55 0.81
N GLY A 70 2.71 19.42 2.13
CA GLY A 70 1.75 19.92 3.11
C GLY A 70 0.42 19.16 3.14
N TYR A 71 0.41 17.89 2.70
CA TYR A 71 -0.80 17.07 2.65
C TYR A 71 -1.13 16.42 3.99
N LYS A 72 -2.41 16.40 4.35
CA LYS A 72 -2.89 15.69 5.53
C LYS A 72 -3.04 14.20 5.23
N ALA A 73 -2.27 13.37 5.93
CA ALA A 73 -2.39 11.91 5.84
C ALA A 73 -3.62 11.41 6.60
N VAL A 74 -4.49 10.64 5.95
CA VAL A 74 -5.71 10.05 6.53
C VAL A 74 -5.61 8.52 6.46
N PRO A 75 -5.41 7.83 7.60
CA PRO A 75 -5.28 6.38 7.61
C PRO A 75 -6.62 5.70 7.32
N VAL A 76 -6.59 4.72 6.42
CA VAL A 76 -7.73 3.84 6.09
C VAL A 76 -7.26 2.37 6.01
N VAL A 77 -8.19 1.45 5.81
CA VAL A 77 -7.91 0.00 5.93
C VAL A 77 -7.10 -0.56 4.77
N ASP A 78 -7.27 -0.05 3.55
CA ASP A 78 -6.67 -0.63 2.35
C ASP A 78 -6.21 0.44 1.36
N THR A 79 -4.97 0.32 0.89
CA THR A 79 -4.39 1.16 -0.16
C THR A 79 -5.15 1.01 -1.49
N GLY A 80 -5.53 -0.21 -1.88
CA GLY A 80 -6.28 -0.45 -3.11
C GLY A 80 -7.71 0.10 -3.01
N GLY A 81 -8.37 -0.20 -1.90
CA GLY A 81 -9.68 0.34 -1.54
C GLY A 81 -9.73 1.86 -1.51
N SER A 82 -8.63 2.53 -1.13
CA SER A 82 -8.55 4.00 -1.15
C SER A 82 -8.78 4.56 -2.56
N VAL A 83 -8.19 3.92 -3.58
CA VAL A 83 -8.38 4.30 -4.98
C VAL A 83 -9.78 3.96 -5.46
N TYR A 84 -10.27 2.76 -5.13
CA TYR A 84 -11.62 2.33 -5.49
C TYR A 84 -12.71 3.28 -4.99
N ASN A 85 -12.51 3.86 -3.80
CA ASN A 85 -13.44 4.78 -3.16
C ASN A 85 -13.40 6.21 -3.69
N LEU A 86 -12.50 6.55 -4.63
CA LEU A 86 -12.54 7.84 -5.34
C LEU A 86 -13.80 7.91 -6.21
N LYS A 87 -14.85 8.55 -5.70
CA LYS A 87 -16.11 8.77 -6.44
C LYS A 87 -15.98 9.99 -7.35
N LYS A 88 -16.57 9.91 -8.55
CA LYS A 88 -16.81 11.06 -9.43
C LYS A 88 -17.87 12.00 -8.86
#